data_AF-A0A7J2V0F0-F1
#
_entry.id   AF-A0A7J2V0F0-F1
#
_cell.length_a   1.000
_cell.length_b   1.000
_cell.length_c   1.000
_cell.angle_alpha   90.00
_cell.angle_beta   90.00
_cell.angle_gamma   90.00
#
_symmetry.space_group_name_H-M   'P 1'
#
loop_
_entity.id
_entity.type
_entity.pdbx_description
1 polymer ?
#
loop_
_entity_poly.entity_id
_entity_poly.type
_entity_poly.pdbx_seq_one_letter_code
_entity_poly.pdbx_strand_id
1 'polypeptide(L)' 'MGKPKQLLELCSEKIVRIVAKKVLQIGFEKVVIVLGHRAWEIAELLRDLENLEVVVNNRYMDGMSTSLKEGVRALGSGLK' A
#
# COMPACT_ATOMS: atom_id res chain seq x y z
N MET A 1 5.22 11.37 -18.04
CA MET A 1 4.45 11.67 -16.81
C MET A 1 5.36 11.44 -15.61
N GLY A 2 5.37 12.36 -14.65
CA GLY A 2 6.40 12.50 -13.61
C GLY A 2 6.51 11.36 -12.58
N LYS A 3 7.33 11.60 -11.55
CA LYS A 3 7.61 10.64 -10.46
C LYS A 3 6.32 10.16 -9.79
N PRO A 4 6.19 8.86 -9.41
CA PRO A 4 5.02 8.37 -8.70
C PRO A 4 4.73 9.21 -7.46
N LYS A 5 3.48 9.68 -7.31
CA LYS A 5 3.07 10.56 -6.21
C LYS A 5 3.39 10.00 -4.82
N GLN A 6 3.38 8.67 -4.70
CA GLN A 6 3.70 7.92 -3.48
C GLN A 6 5.12 8.19 -2.97
N LEU A 7 6.05 8.50 -3.88
CA LEU A 7 7.48 8.68 -3.62
C LEU A 7 7.90 10.16 -3.50
N LEU A 8 6.94 11.08 -3.61
CA LEU A 8 7.16 12.48 -3.28
C LEU A 8 7.36 12.64 -1.78
N GLU A 9 8.12 13.66 -1.40
CA GLU A 9 8.37 14.01 -0.01
C GLU A 9 7.42 15.12 0.43
N LEU A 10 6.89 14.97 1.64
CA LEU A 10 6.13 15.98 2.35
C LEU A 10 6.68 16.03 3.77
N CYS A 11 7.13 17.20 4.23
CA CYS A 11 7.76 17.35 5.55
C CYS A 11 8.87 16.32 5.82
N SER A 12 9.76 16.12 4.84
CA SER A 12 10.91 15.19 4.91
C SER A 12 10.55 13.70 4.99
N GLU A 13 9.30 13.32 4.73
CA GLU A 13 8.87 11.91 4.69
C GLU A 13 8.14 11.57 3.38
N LYS A 14 8.29 10.34 2.90
CA LYS A 14 7.62 9.86 1.70
C LYS A 14 6.11 9.79 1.93
N ILE A 15 5.30 10.31 1.01
CA ILE A 15 3.84 10.37 1.16
C ILE A 15 3.23 8.99 1.50
N VAL A 16 3.69 7.92 0.84
CA VAL A 16 3.20 6.56 1.14
C VAL A 16 3.41 6.15 2.59
N ARG A 17 4.55 6.53 3.17
CA ARG A 17 4.91 6.21 4.56
C ARG A 17 4.10 7.05 5.55
N ILE A 18 3.87 8.33 5.25
CA ILE A 18 3.00 9.21 6.04
C ILE A 18 1.59 8.60 6.13
N VAL A 19 1.03 8.18 4.99
CA VAL A 19 -0.32 7.58 4.95
C VAL A 19 -0.36 6.26 5.69
N ALA A 20 0.59 5.36 5.45
CA ALA A 20 0.66 4.06 6.13
C ALA A 20 0.72 4.21 7.66
N LYS A 21 1.60 5.08 8.18
CA LYS A 21 1.69 5.38 9.62
C LYS A 21 0.36 5.90 10.19
N LYS A 22 -0.29 6.83 9.50
CA LYS A 22 -1.58 7.39 9.93
C LYS A 22 -2.68 6.33 9.99
N VAL A 23 -2.75 5.44 9.00
CA VAL A 23 -3.75 4.35 8.98
C VAL A 23 -3.47 3.36 10.11
N LEU A 24 -2.22 2.97 10.33
CA LEU A 24 -1.84 2.03 11.40
C LEU A 24 -2.14 2.59 12.80
N GLN A 25 -1.98 3.91 13.00
CA GLN A 25 -2.32 4.57 14.28
C GLN A 25 -3.81 4.50 14.64
N ILE A 26 -4.70 4.25 13.68
CA ILE A 26 -6.14 4.11 13.94
C ILE A 26 -6.46 2.77 14.62
N GLY A 27 -5.59 1.76 14.49
CA GLY A 27 -5.77 0.48 15.16
C GLY A 27 -6.72 -0.49 14.45
N PHE A 28 -6.78 -0.46 13.11
CA PHE A 28 -7.50 -1.50 12.36
C PHE A 28 -6.87 -2.87 12.60
N GLU A 29 -7.72 -3.90 12.72
CA GLU A 29 -7.28 -5.30 12.89
C GLU A 29 -6.38 -5.76 11.74
N LYS A 30 -6.69 -5.31 10.51
CA LYS A 30 -5.92 -5.64 9.32
C LYS A 30 -5.77 -4.43 8.41
N VAL A 31 -4.53 -4.12 8.03
CA VAL A 31 -4.21 -3.07 7.05
C VAL A 31 -3.47 -3.69 5.87
N VAL A 32 -3.96 -3.45 4.67
CA VAL A 32 -3.37 -3.96 3.42
C VAL A 32 -2.98 -2.78 2.54
N ILE A 33 -1.76 -2.82 2.00
CA ILE A 33 -1.32 -1.92 0.93
C ILE A 33 -1.08 -2.71 -0.35
N VAL A 34 -1.76 -2.29 -1.43
CA VAL A 34 -1.61 -2.89 -2.75
C VAL A 34 -0.66 -2.03 -3.59
N LEU A 35 0.46 -2.62 -3.98
CA LEU A 35 1.51 -1.99 -4.78
C LEU A 35 1.51 -2.52 -6.21
N GLY A 36 1.93 -1.68 -7.15
CA GLY A 36 2.07 -2.05 -8.56
C GLY A 36 3.42 -1.60 -9.09
N HIS A 37 3.42 -0.54 -9.90
CA HIS A 37 4.65 0.06 -10.41
C HIS A 37 5.63 0.42 -9.27
N ARG A 38 6.88 -0.07 -9.37
CA ARG A 38 7.96 0.12 -8.37
C ARG A 38 7.61 -0.44 -6.98
N ALA A 39 6.87 -1.55 -6.92
CA ALA A 39 6.46 -2.19 -5.67
C ALA A 39 7.63 -2.45 -4.70
N TRP A 40 8.77 -2.98 -5.19
CA TRP A 40 9.94 -3.27 -4.35
C TRP A 40 10.49 -2.03 -3.64
N GLU A 41 10.68 -0.94 -4.37
CA GLU A 41 11.17 0.32 -3.78
C GLU A 41 10.19 0.89 -2.74
N ILE A 42 8.88 0.79 -3.02
CA ILE A 42 7.87 1.26 -2.07
C ILE A 42 7.80 0.35 -0.85
N ALA A 43 7.91 -0.97 -1.01
CA ALA A 43 7.90 -1.94 0.08
C ALA A 43 9.08 -1.72 1.03
N GLU A 44 10.29 -1.45 0.52
CA GLU A 44 11.45 -1.15 1.37
C GLU A 44 11.24 0.09 2.25
N LEU A 45 10.46 1.08 1.81
CA LEU A 45 10.14 2.27 2.61
C LEU A 45 9.16 1.98 3.77
N LEU A 46 8.54 0.80 3.76
CA LEU A 46 7.48 0.40 4.70
C LEU A 46 7.87 -0.83 5.53
N ARG A 47 9.06 -1.41 5.30
CA ARG A 47 9.52 -2.69 5.89
C ARG A 47 9.51 -2.74 7.41
N ASP A 48 9.64 -1.58 8.06
CA ASP A 48 9.68 -1.43 9.52
C ASP A 48 8.29 -1.13 10.11
N LEU A 49 7.26 -0.99 9.29
CA LEU A 49 5.89 -0.79 9.74
C LEU A 49 5.24 -2.14 10.02
N GLU A 50 4.98 -2.41 11.30
CA GLU A 50 4.25 -3.60 11.73
C GLU A 50 2.76 -3.50 11.40
N ASN A 51 2.08 -4.66 11.37
CA ASN A 51 0.65 -4.77 11.08
C ASN A 51 0.21 -4.21 9.71
N LEU A 52 1.12 -4.22 8.72
CA LEU A 52 0.86 -3.82 7.34
C LEU A 52 1.18 -4.96 6.38
N GLU A 53 0.16 -5.50 5.71
CA GLU A 53 0.33 -6.52 4.68
C GLU A 53 0.60 -5.87 3.32
N VAL A 54 1.73 -6.21 2.69
CA VAL A 54 2.10 -5.73 1.35
C VAL A 54 1.68 -6.74 0.29
N VAL A 55 0.83 -6.30 -0.64
CA VAL A 55 0.35 -7.12 -1.77
C VAL A 55 0.84 -6.51 -3.07
N VAL A 56 1.42 -7.33 -3.95
CA VAL A 56 1.91 -6.86 -5.26
C VAL A 56 0.92 -7.25 -6.36
N ASN A 57 0.29 -6.25 -6.97
CA ASN A 57 -0.53 -6.41 -8.16
C ASN A 57 0.34 -6.30 -9.44
N ASN A 58 0.70 -7.45 -10.01
CA ASN A 58 1.44 -7.51 -11.28
C ASN A 58 0.61 -7.01 -12.48
N ARG A 59 -0.72 -6.89 -12.36
CA ARG A 59 -1.64 -6.41 -13.39
C ARG A 59 -2.02 -4.94 -13.21
N TYR A 60 -1.19 -4.15 -12.52
CA TYR A 60 -1.50 -2.74 -12.26
C TYR A 60 -1.74 -1.90 -13.53
N MET A 61 -1.21 -2.35 -14.68
CA MET A 61 -1.43 -1.70 -15.99
C MET A 61 -2.82 -1.97 -16.58
N ASP A 62 -3.53 -3.00 -16.11
CA ASP A 62 -4.84 -3.39 -16.62
C ASP A 62 -5.99 -2.56 -16.01
N GLY A 63 -5.64 -1.51 -15.25
CA GLY A 63 -6.56 -0.55 -14.65
C GLY A 63 -6.73 -0.72 -13.13
N MET A 64 -7.24 0.34 -12.48
CA MET A 64 -7.31 0.45 -11.01
C MET A 64 -8.15 -0.65 -10.34
N SER A 65 -9.14 -1.21 -11.05
CA SER A 65 -10.00 -2.26 -10.52
C SER A 65 -9.23 -3.54 -10.19
N THR A 66 -8.11 -3.80 -10.87
CA THR A 66 -7.26 -4.96 -10.56
C THR A 66 -6.62 -4.84 -9.18
N SER A 67 -6.12 -3.66 -8.81
CA SER A 67 -5.54 -3.42 -7.48
C SER A 67 -6.58 -3.56 -6.37
N LEU A 68 -7.80 -3.07 -6.61
CA LEU A 68 -8.90 -3.24 -5.65
C LEU A 68 -9.24 -4.73 -5.45
N LYS A 69 -9.32 -5.50 -6.53
CA LYS A 69 -9.56 -6.95 -6.46
C LYS A 69 -8.49 -7.67 -5.64
N GLU A 70 -7.21 -7.35 -5.86
CA GLU A 70 -6.13 -7.96 -5.07
C GLU A 70 -6.21 -7.55 -3.59
N GLY A 71 -6.55 -6.30 -3.29
CA GLY A 71 -6.78 -5.83 -1.92
C GLY A 71 -7.91 -6.58 -1.21
N VAL A 72 -9.07 -6.73 -1.88
CA VAL A 72 -10.21 -7.48 -1.33
C VAL A 72 -9.87 -8.95 -1.10
N ARG A 73 -9.13 -9.59 -2.03
CA ARG A 73 -8.68 -10.98 -1.84
C ARG A 73 -7.76 -11.13 -0.64
N ALA A 74 -6.85 -10.18 -0.44
CA ALA A 74 -5.93 -10.20 0.68
C ALA A 74 -6.65 -10.03 2.03
N LEU A 75 -7.69 -9.20 2.09
CA LEU A 75 -8.54 -9.10 3.28
C LEU A 75 -9.27 -10.41 3.61
N GLY A 76 -9.51 -11.27 2.61
CA GLY A 76 -10.22 -12.53 2.78
C GLY A 76 -11.72 -12.35 3.02
N SER A 77 -12.42 -13.43 3.34
CA SER A 77 -13.85 -13.40 3.70
C SER A 77 -14.00 -12.98 5.16
N GLY A 78 -13.88 -11.68 5.44
CA GLY A 78 -14.06 -11.07 6.76
C GLY A 78 -15.52 -11.00 7.25
N LEU A 79 -16.37 -11.95 6.87
CA LEU A 79 -17.66 -12.18 7.52
C LEU A 79 -17.46 -13.35 8.49
N LYS A 80 -17.04 -13.03 9.72
CA LYS A 80 -17.34 -13.84 10.89
C LYS A 80 -18.49 -13.18 11.64
#